data_AF-Q4T713-F1
#
_entry.id   AF-Q4T713-F1
#
_cell.length_a   1.000
_cell.length_b   1.000
_cell.length_c   1.000
_cell.angle_alpha   90.00
_cell.angle_beta   90.00
_cell.angle_gamma   90.00
#
_symmetry.space_group_name_H-M   'P 1'
#
loop_
_entity.id
_entity.type
_entity.pdbx_description
1 polymer ?
#
loop_
_entity_poly.entity_id
_entity_poly.type
_entity_poly.pdbx_seq_one_letter_code
_entity_poly.pdbx_strand_id
1 'polypeptide(L)'
;MKTGILALLVVLAISQSEALKCHCGGTYKYCQDPVEICTGLNQVCASVLLTVGSRPSYFQSCMSQFNCAKLNQPGISTARCCTFDLCNR
;
A
#
# COMPACT_ATOMS: atom_id res chain seq x y z
N MET A 1 27.71 21.31 -19.58
CA MET A 1 26.29 21.68 -19.36
C MET A 1 25.26 20.65 -19.85
N LYS A 2 25.53 19.79 -20.86
CA LYS A 2 24.57 18.76 -21.33
C LYS A 2 24.47 17.49 -20.45
N THR A 3 25.55 17.10 -19.78
CA THR A 3 25.63 15.86 -18.98
C THR A 3 24.82 15.91 -17.69
N GLY A 4 24.73 17.09 -17.06
CA GLY A 4 23.95 17.28 -15.82
C GLY A 4 22.45 17.07 -16.01
N ILE A 5 21.90 17.49 -17.15
CA ILE A 5 20.48 17.33 -17.49
C ILE A 5 20.16 15.84 -17.68
N LEU A 6 21.05 15.09 -18.34
CA LEU A 6 20.86 13.65 -18.57
C LEU A 6 20.86 12.87 -17.25
N ALA A 7 21.79 13.18 -16.35
CA ALA A 7 21.86 12.54 -15.03
C ALA A 7 20.60 12.85 -14.19
N LEU A 8 20.11 14.09 -14.22
CA LEU A 8 18.90 14.48 -13.51
C LEU A 8 17.65 13.74 -14.03
N LEU A 9 17.52 13.60 -15.36
CA LEU A 9 16.42 12.87 -16.00
C LEU A 9 16.45 11.38 -15.65
N VAL A 10 17.64 10.77 -15.60
CA VAL A 10 17.80 9.36 -15.21
C VAL A 10 17.41 9.16 -13.74
N VAL A 11 17.87 10.02 -12.83
CA VAL A 11 17.48 9.94 -11.41
C VAL A 11 15.96 10.12 -11.24
N LEU A 12 15.36 11.11 -11.91
CA LEU A 12 13.91 11.34 -11.87
C LEU A 12 13.10 10.17 -12.47
N ALA A 13 13.63 9.50 -13.49
CA ALA A 13 12.99 8.32 -14.07
C ALA A 13 13.04 7.14 -13.09
N ILE A 14 14.18 6.91 -12.43
CA ILE A 14 14.36 5.82 -11.46
C ILE A 14 13.52 6.07 -10.21
N SER A 15 13.52 7.30 -9.67
CA SER A 15 12.72 7.65 -8.50
C SER A 15 11.20 7.59 -8.75
N GLN A 16 10.75 7.68 -10.00
CA GLN A 16 9.34 7.52 -10.36
C GLN A 16 8.96 6.06 -10.69
N SER A 17 9.93 5.16 -10.88
CA SER A 17 9.67 3.79 -11.34
C SER A 17 9.71 2.73 -10.23
N GLU A 18 10.08 3.08 -9.00
CA GLU A 18 9.89 2.20 -7.84
C GLU A 18 8.44 2.27 -7.36
N ALA A 19 7.56 1.56 -8.06
CA ALA A 19 6.20 1.35 -7.61
C ALA A 19 6.21 0.46 -6.35
N LEU A 20 5.64 0.98 -5.25
CA LEU A 20 5.55 0.30 -3.95
C LEU A 20 4.91 -1.09 -4.11
N LYS A 21 5.52 -2.11 -3.50
CA LYS A 21 4.98 -3.48 -3.50
C LYS A 21 4.36 -3.81 -2.15
N CYS A 22 3.16 -4.37 -2.14
CA CYS A 22 2.45 -4.70 -0.91
C CYS A 22 1.94 -6.13 -0.93
N HIS A 23 1.80 -6.74 0.26
CA HIS A 23 1.05 -7.99 0.38
C HIS A 23 -0.41 -7.76 0.00
N CYS A 24 -0.96 -8.73 -0.72
CA CYS A 24 -2.33 -8.73 -1.18
C CYS A 24 -3.02 -10.01 -0.68
N GLY A 25 -4.17 -9.87 -0.05
CA GLY A 25 -4.98 -11.01 0.35
C GLY A 25 -5.84 -10.75 1.59
N GLY A 26 -6.33 -11.83 2.18
CA GLY A 26 -7.16 -11.81 3.39
C GLY A 26 -8.53 -12.46 3.17
N THR A 27 -9.45 -12.22 4.10
CA THR A 27 -10.76 -12.87 4.15
C THR A 27 -11.66 -12.48 2.97
N TYR A 28 -11.60 -11.22 2.52
CA TYR A 28 -12.50 -10.68 1.48
C TYR A 28 -11.79 -10.13 0.24
N LYS A 29 -10.45 -10.10 0.26
CA LYS A 29 -9.65 -9.55 -0.82
C LYS A 29 -9.04 -10.71 -1.61
N TYR A 30 -9.61 -10.98 -2.77
CA TYR A 30 -9.02 -11.89 -3.74
C TYR A 30 -7.90 -11.19 -4.51
N CYS A 31 -6.76 -11.87 -4.63
CA CYS A 31 -5.61 -11.42 -5.39
C CYS A 31 -5.11 -12.60 -6.24
N GLN A 32 -4.74 -12.34 -7.49
CA GLN A 32 -4.13 -13.36 -8.35
C GLN A 32 -2.74 -13.76 -7.82
N ASP A 33 -1.99 -12.77 -7.35
CA ASP A 33 -0.68 -12.91 -6.74
C ASP A 33 -0.70 -12.47 -5.27
N PRO A 34 0.14 -13.04 -4.40
CA PRO A 34 0.24 -12.64 -2.99
C PRO A 34 0.88 -11.27 -2.79
N VAL A 35 1.36 -10.65 -3.87
CA VAL A 35 1.99 -9.33 -3.90
C VAL A 35 1.34 -8.54 -5.02
N GLU A 36 0.91 -7.32 -4.73
CA GLU A 36 0.44 -6.38 -5.73
C GLU A 36 1.36 -5.15 -5.81
N ILE A 37 1.48 -4.60 -7.02
CA ILE A 37 2.22 -3.37 -7.29
C ILE A 37 1.25 -2.22 -7.17
N CYS A 38 1.53 -1.28 -6.26
CA CYS A 38 0.69 -0.12 -6.07
C CYS A 38 0.80 0.82 -7.26
N THR A 39 -0.35 1.24 -7.78
CA THR A 39 -0.44 2.21 -8.86
C THR A 39 -1.04 3.51 -8.33
N GLY A 40 -0.49 4.65 -8.75
CA GLY A 40 -0.96 5.98 -8.36
C GLY A 40 -0.11 6.66 -7.29
N LEU A 41 -0.50 7.89 -6.94
CA LEU A 41 0.23 8.74 -6.02
C LEU A 41 -0.18 8.46 -4.56
N ASN A 42 0.77 8.63 -3.63
CA ASN A 42 0.55 8.52 -2.18
C ASN A 42 -0.08 7.17 -1.76
N GLN A 43 0.31 6.09 -2.44
CA GLN A 43 -0.07 4.73 -2.07
C GLN A 43 0.78 4.25 -0.90
N VAL A 44 0.14 3.48 -0.02
CA VAL A 44 0.76 2.81 1.12
C VAL A 44 0.30 1.36 1.13
N CYS A 45 1.09 0.51 1.78
CA CYS A 45 0.64 -0.83 2.10
C CYS A 45 -0.26 -0.76 3.33
N ALA A 46 -1.47 -1.28 3.21
CA ALA A 46 -2.45 -1.36 4.26
C ALA A 46 -2.63 -2.80 4.74
N SER A 47 -2.73 -2.99 6.05
CA SER A 47 -3.25 -4.19 6.70
C SER A 47 -4.41 -3.77 7.59
N VAL A 48 -5.60 -4.26 7.29
CA VAL A 48 -6.84 -3.82 7.95
C VAL A 48 -7.51 -5.02 8.59
N LEU A 49 -7.79 -4.90 9.88
CA LEU A 49 -8.56 -5.84 10.68
C LEU A 49 -9.93 -5.22 10.98
N LEU A 50 -10.99 -5.80 10.46
CA LEU A 50 -12.37 -5.46 10.74
C LEU A 50 -12.85 -6.29 11.93
N THR A 51 -13.19 -5.62 13.03
CA THR A 51 -13.64 -6.26 14.26
C THR A 51 -15.16 -6.23 14.43
N VAL A 52 -15.89 -5.60 13.49
CA VAL A 52 -17.36 -5.59 13.50
C VAL A 52 -17.92 -6.97 13.19
N GLY A 53 -18.85 -7.43 14.03
CA GLY A 53 -19.59 -8.68 13.85
C GLY A 53 -19.03 -9.84 14.68
N SER A 54 -19.65 -11.01 14.54
CA SER A 54 -19.33 -12.20 15.35
C SER A 54 -18.01 -12.87 14.95
N ARG A 55 -17.47 -12.53 13.77
CA ARG A 55 -16.24 -13.10 13.22
C ARG A 55 -15.35 -11.97 12.70
N PRO A 56 -14.20 -11.71 13.32
CA PRO A 56 -13.26 -10.73 12.79
C PRO A 56 -12.77 -11.17 11.42
N SER A 57 -12.49 -10.19 10.58
CA SER A 57 -12.03 -10.39 9.20
C SER A 57 -10.92 -9.43 8.88
N TYR A 58 -10.07 -9.75 7.91
CA TYR A 58 -8.94 -8.90 7.57
C TYR A 58 -8.70 -8.85 6.07
N PHE A 59 -8.00 -7.80 5.64
CA PHE A 59 -7.44 -7.73 4.30
C PHE A 59 -6.14 -6.93 4.27
N GLN A 60 -5.33 -7.24 3.27
CA GLN A 60 -4.07 -6.57 2.95
C GLN A 60 -4.16 -6.08 1.52
N SER A 61 -3.82 -4.81 1.29
CA SER A 61 -3.75 -4.26 -0.06
C SER A 61 -2.95 -2.97 -0.15
N CYS A 62 -2.65 -2.54 -1.38
CA CYS A 62 -2.36 -1.15 -1.71
C CYS A 62 -3.60 -0.29 -1.44
N MET A 63 -3.37 0.90 -0.88
CA MET A 63 -4.41 1.87 -0.60
C MET A 63 -3.81 3.28 -0.50
N SER A 64 -4.60 4.32 -0.74
CA SER A 64 -4.15 5.69 -0.43
C SER A 64 -3.95 5.88 1.07
N GLN A 65 -2.96 6.68 1.45
CA GLN A 65 -2.72 7.04 2.86
C GLN A 65 -3.98 7.58 3.56
N PHE A 66 -4.78 8.37 2.85
CA PHE A 66 -6.05 8.91 3.35
C PHE A 66 -7.06 7.82 3.69
N ASN A 67 -7.27 6.85 2.78
CA ASN A 67 -8.21 5.76 3.02
C ASN A 67 -7.72 4.84 4.14
N CYS A 68 -6.42 4.58 4.21
CA CYS A 68 -5.84 3.76 5.27
C CYS A 68 -6.05 4.42 6.65
N ALA A 69 -5.83 5.73 6.76
CA ALA A 69 -6.13 6.49 7.97
C ALA A 69 -7.63 6.47 8.34
N LYS A 70 -8.52 6.61 7.34
CA LYS A 70 -9.98 6.57 7.56
C LYS A 70 -10.48 5.22 8.06
N LEU A 71 -9.80 4.12 7.73
CA LEU A 71 -10.17 2.77 8.18
C LEU A 71 -9.64 2.44 9.58
N ASN A 72 -8.82 3.31 10.17
CA ASN A 72 -8.40 3.13 11.56
C ASN A 72 -9.45 3.72 12.51
N GLN A 73 -10.51 2.94 12.79
CA GLN A 73 -11.67 3.36 13.57
C GLN A 73 -11.83 2.49 14.82
N PRO A 74 -11.43 2.98 16.01
CA PRO A 74 -11.54 2.23 17.25
C PRO A 74 -12.94 1.66 17.47
N GLY A 75 -13.02 0.36 17.77
CA GLY A 75 -14.28 -0.38 17.95
C GLY A 75 -14.91 -0.94 16.68
N ILE A 76 -14.46 -0.50 15.49
CA ILE A 76 -14.95 -0.98 14.19
C ILE A 76 -13.84 -1.71 13.43
N SER A 77 -12.68 -1.09 13.32
CA SER A 77 -11.56 -1.61 12.56
C SER A 77 -10.22 -1.02 13.01
N THR A 78 -9.17 -1.81 12.90
CA THR A 78 -7.78 -1.36 13.09
C THR A 78 -7.08 -1.40 11.75
N ALA A 79 -6.42 -0.31 11.37
CA ALA A 79 -5.65 -0.26 10.13
C ALA A 79 -4.18 0.09 10.42
N ARG A 80 -3.26 -0.64 9.78
CA ARG A 80 -1.83 -0.38 9.79
C ARG A 80 -1.39 0.05 8.40
N CYS A 81 -0.77 1.21 8.31
CA CYS A 81 -0.32 1.84 7.07
C CYS A 81 1.20 1.99 7.09
N CYS A 82 1.89 1.67 5.99
CA CYS A 82 3.33 1.81 5.89
C CYS A 82 3.79 2.01 4.43
N THR A 83 4.96 2.62 4.25
CA THR A 83 5.40 3.20 2.96
C THR A 83 6.61 2.50 2.34
N PHE A 84 6.91 1.28 2.78
CA PHE A 84 8.04 0.50 2.27
C PHE A 84 7.58 -0.88 1.81
N ASP A 85 8.34 -1.51 0.93
CA ASP A 85 7.93 -2.75 0.29
C ASP A 85 7.58 -3.85 1.31
N LEU A 86 6.44 -4.50 1.07
CA LEU A 86 5.94 -5.69 1.77
C LEU A 86 5.77 -5.49 3.29
N CYS A 87 5.56 -4.26 3.73
CA CYS A 87 5.52 -3.91 5.14
C CYS A 87 4.21 -4.25 5.86
N ASN A 88 3.16 -4.64 5.13
CA ASN A 88 1.80 -4.87 5.62
C ASN A 88 1.51 -6.33 6.00
N ARG A 89 2.52 -7.06 6.48
CA ARG A 89 2.36 -8.43 6.97
C ARG A 89 1.65 -8.50 8.32
#